data_AF-A0A0F9D2Z3-F1
#
_entry.id   AF-A0A0F9D2Z3-F1
#
_cell.length_a   1.000
_cell.length_b   1.000
_cell.length_c   1.000
_cell.angle_alpha   90.00
_cell.angle_beta   90.00
_cell.angle_gamma   90.00
#
_symmetry.space_group_name_H-M   'P 1'
#
loop_
_entity.id
_entity.type
_entity.pdbx_description
1 polymer ?
#
loop_
_entity_poly.entity_id
_entity_poly.type
_entity_poly.pdbx_seq_one_letter_code
_entity_poly.pdbx_strand_id
1 'polypeptide(L)' 'MIDKIITYEQGELNDEQTLEFFQELVNNGMAWILQGHYGRTAMRLLEAGLIEQKQEIVRYHYALSGNDRPYIVYDK' A
#
# COMPACT_ATOMS: atom_id res chain seq x y z
N MET A 1 -12.57 7.34 -7.20
CA MET A 1 -11.23 7.89 -6.90
C MET A 1 -11.13 9.38 -7.21
N ILE A 2 -11.35 9.83 -8.46
CA ILE A 2 -11.27 11.26 -8.82
C ILE A 2 -12.17 12.13 -7.94
N ASP A 3 -13.42 11.73 -7.71
CA ASP A 3 -14.33 12.50 -6.86
C ASP A 3 -13.81 12.64 -5.42
N LYS A 4 -13.23 11.56 -4.85
CA LYS A 4 -12.62 11.59 -3.51
C LYS A 4 -11.42 12.54 -3.43
N ILE A 5 -10.62 12.62 -4.49
CA ILE A 5 -9.52 13.59 -4.60
C ILE A 5 -10.07 15.01 -4.58
N ILE A 6 -11.11 15.30 -5.36
CA ILE A 6 -11.73 16.64 -5.40
C ILE A 6 -12.28 17.03 -4.03
N THR A 7 -13.05 16.13 -3.39
CA THR A 7 -13.62 16.36 -2.05
C THR A 7 -12.52 16.56 -0.99
N TYR A 8 -11.42 15.81 -1.06
CA TYR A 8 -10.27 16.00 -0.16
C TYR A 8 -9.61 17.37 -0.35
N GLU A 9 -9.33 17.78 -1.59
CA GLU A 9 -8.71 19.07 -1.91
C GLU A 9 -9.62 20.26 -1.54
N GLN A 10 -10.93 20.05 -1.51
CA GLN A 10 -11.90 21.05 -1.04
C GLN A 10 -12.00 21.10 0.50
N GLY A 11 -11.34 20.19 1.21
CA GLY A 11 -11.40 20.12 2.68
C GLY A 11 -12.73 19.61 3.22
N GLU A 12 -13.47 18.83 2.41
CA GLU A 12 -14.81 18.35 2.74
C GLU A 12 -14.81 16.96 3.39
N LEU A 13 -13.67 16.26 3.40
CA LEU A 13 -13.51 15.02 4.14
C LEU A 13 -13.28 15.32 5.62
N ASN A 14 -13.98 14.59 6.49
CA ASN A 14 -13.63 14.55 7.91
C ASN A 14 -12.38 13.69 8.16
N ASP A 15 -11.95 13.60 9.42
CA ASP A 15 -10.73 12.87 9.80
C ASP A 15 -10.79 11.38 9.42
N GLU A 16 -11.90 10.70 9.72
CA GLU A 16 -12.08 9.27 9.43
C GLU A 16 -12.08 9.00 7.93
N GLN A 17 -12.80 9.82 7.16
CA GLN A 17 -12.84 9.74 5.70
C GLN A 17 -11.48 10.03 5.08
N THR A 18 -10.70 10.93 5.69
CA THR A 18 -9.33 11.22 5.25
C THR A 18 -8.44 10.00 5.46
N LEU A 19 -8.53 9.33 6.61
CA LEU A 19 -7.77 8.10 6.85
C LEU A 19 -8.15 6.99 5.87
N GLU A 20 -9.45 6.77 5.64
CA GLU A 20 -9.91 5.78 4.66
C GLU A 20 -9.42 6.09 3.24
N PHE A 21 -9.48 7.36 2.85
CA PHE A 21 -9.00 7.81 1.55
C PHE A 21 -7.50 7.53 1.39
N PHE A 22 -6.66 7.90 2.37
CA PHE A 22 -5.23 7.63 2.31
C PHE A 22 -4.91 6.13 2.38
N GLN A 23 -5.68 5.34 3.14
CA GLN A 23 -5.56 3.89 3.15
C GLN A 23 -5.84 3.28 1.76
N GLU A 24 -6.87 3.77 1.06
CA GLU A 24 -7.18 3.36 -0.31
C GLU A 24 -6.05 3.71 -1.27
N LEU A 25 -5.49 4.93 -1.18
CA LEU A 25 -4.36 5.38 -2.01
C LEU A 25 -3.09 4.56 -1.78
N VAL A 26 -2.82 4.15 -0.54
CA VAL A 26 -1.67 3.28 -0.23
C VAL A 26 -1.91 1.86 -0.78
N ASN A 27 -3.12 1.33 -0.61
CA ASN A 27 -3.48 -0.02 -1.05
C ASN A 27 -3.35 -0.22 -2.57
N ASN A 28 -3.66 0.79 -3.37
CA ASN A 28 -3.56 0.73 -4.83
C ASN A 28 -2.30 1.43 -5.39
N GLY A 29 -1.41 1.91 -4.51
CA GLY A 29 -0.15 2.56 -4.87
C GLY A 29 -0.27 4.00 -5.39
N MET A 30 -1.48 4.56 -5.51
CA MET A 30 -1.66 5.93 -6.01
C MET A 30 -1.02 6.99 -5.12
N ALA A 31 -0.89 6.76 -3.81
CA ALA A 31 -0.20 7.67 -2.88
C ALA A 31 1.23 8.03 -3.35
N TRP A 32 1.87 7.13 -4.10
CA TRP A 32 3.26 7.25 -4.56
C TRP A 32 3.40 7.79 -5.99
N ILE A 33 2.27 7.93 -6.70
CA ILE A 33 2.22 8.40 -8.09
C ILE A 33 1.64 9.82 -8.14
N LEU A 34 0.63 10.10 -7.31
CA LEU A 34 0.03 11.43 -7.21
C LEU A 34 1.08 12.45 -6.74
N GLN A 35 1.15 13.55 -7.48
CA GLN A 35 2.09 14.65 -7.22
C GLN A 35 1.62 15.53 -6.04
N GLY A 36 2.51 16.36 -5.50
CA GLY A 36 2.17 17.26 -4.40
C GLY A 36 2.46 16.68 -3.02
N HIS A 37 1.47 16.67 -2.12
CA HIS A 37 1.63 16.24 -0.72
C HIS A 37 1.14 14.82 -0.43
N TYR A 38 0.49 14.13 -1.37
CA TYR A 38 -0.11 12.82 -1.16
C TYR A 38 0.86 11.80 -0.55
N GLY A 39 2.03 11.60 -1.18
CA GLY A 39 3.01 10.64 -0.67
C GLY A 39 3.58 11.01 0.70
N ARG A 40 3.87 12.30 0.95
CA ARG A 40 4.36 12.75 2.26
C ARG A 40 3.31 12.58 3.36
N THR A 41 2.05 12.80 3.02
CA THR A 41 0.92 12.67 3.96
C THR A 41 0.68 11.20 4.27
N ALA A 42 0.63 10.34 3.24
CA ALA A 42 0.55 8.89 3.41
C ALA A 42 1.68 8.36 4.30
N MET A 43 2.93 8.80 4.07
CA MET A 43 4.07 8.39 4.91
C MET A 43 3.87 8.78 6.38
N ARG A 44 3.46 10.03 6.66
CA ARG A 44 3.20 10.47 8.04
C ARG A 44 2.11 9.66 8.73
N LEU A 45 1.05 9.30 7.99
CA LEU A 45 -0.04 8.48 8.52
C LEU A 45 0.41 7.03 8.79
N LEU A 46 1.26 6.46 7.92
CA LEU A 46 1.89 5.15 8.12
C LEU A 46 2.82 5.16 9.35
N GLU A 47 3.68 6.17 9.47
CA GLU A 47 4.59 6.35 10.60
C GLU A 47 3.83 6.53 11.93
N ALA A 48 2.68 7.20 11.89
CA ALA A 48 1.79 7.36 13.03
C ALA A 48 0.95 6.10 13.36
N GLY A 49 0.97 5.08 12.50
CA GLY A 49 0.16 3.87 12.66
C GLY A 49 -1.35 4.10 12.46
N LEU A 50 -1.73 5.18 11.76
CA LEU A 50 -3.13 5.52 11.48
C LEU A 50 -3.66 4.81 10.22
N ILE A 51 -2.75 4.37 9.35
CA ILE A 51 -3.01 3.50 8.20
C ILE A 51 -1.89 2.46 8.10
N GLU A 52 -2.09 1.41 7.30
CA GLU A 52 -1.14 0.31 7.16
C GLU A 52 -0.72 0.05 5.70
N GLN A 53 0.54 -0.36 5.52
CA GLN A 53 1.02 -0.89 4.25
C GLN A 53 0.77 -2.40 4.23
N LYS A 54 -0.04 -2.88 3.28
CA LYS A 54 -0.19 -4.33 3.08
C LYS A 54 1.15 -4.93 2.67
N GLN A 55 1.62 -5.87 3.47
CA GLN A 55 2.76 -6.72 3.13
C GLN A 55 2.22 -7.96 2.45
N GLU A 56 2.56 -8.14 1.17
CA GLU A 56 2.34 -9.42 0.52
C GLU A 56 3.41 -10.40 1.00
N ILE A 57 3.00 -11.39 1.80
CA ILE A 57 3.91 -12.45 2.23
C ILE A 57 4.07 -13.41 1.05
N VAL A 58 5.16 -13.26 0.32
CA VAL A 58 5.57 -14.26 -0.66
C VAL A 58 6.16 -15.46 0.09
N ARG A 59 5.49 -16.61 0.03
CA ARG A 59 6.01 -17.87 0.56
C ARG A 59 6.89 -18.55 -0.50
N TYR A 60 8.06 -19.00 -0.08
CA TYR A 60 8.97 -19.79 -0.90
C TYR A 60 9.05 -21.20 -0.33
N HIS A 61 8.94 -22.22 -1.18
CA HIS A 61 9.21 -23.60 -0.83
C HIS A 61 10.47 -24.09 -1.54
N TYR A 62 11.35 -24.75 -0.78
CA TYR A 62 12.53 -25.42 -1.34
C TYR A 62 12.17 -26.86 -1.70
N ALA A 63 12.36 -27.25 -2.96
CA ALA A 63 12.27 -28.64 -3.39
C ALA A 63 13.67 -29.24 -3.54
N LEU A 64 13.87 -30.47 -3.02
CA LEU A 64 15.07 -31.25 -3.27
C LEU A 64 14.82 -32.13 -4.51
N SER A 65 15.55 -31.87 -5.60
CA SER A 65 15.68 -32.84 -6.70
C SER A 65 16.98 -33.63 -6.49
N GLY A 66 17.02 -34.88 -6.96
CA GLY A 66 18.09 -35.86 -6.71
C GLY A 66 19.48 -35.53 -7.27
N ASN A 67 19.80 -34.25 -7.51
CA ASN A 67 21.14 -33.74 -7.72
C ASN A 67 21.29 -32.38 -6.99
N ASP A 68 21.41 -32.44 -5.67
CA ASP A 68 22.03 -31.51 -4.68
C ASP A 68 22.06 -29.99 -4.91
N ARG A 69 21.09 -29.40 -5.63
CA ARG A 69 20.90 -27.94 -5.63
C ARG A 69 19.44 -27.57 -5.38
N PRO A 70 19.11 -26.96 -4.22
CA PRO A 70 17.77 -26.46 -3.97
C PRO A 70 17.48 -25.30 -4.93
N TYR A 71 16.25 -25.26 -5.47
CA TYR A 71 15.74 -24.15 -6.27
C TYR A 71 14.45 -23.61 -5.67
N ILE A 72 14.16 -22.33 -5.93
CA ILE A 72 12.96 -21.64 -5.46
C ILE A 72 11.79 -22.07 -6.35
N VAL A 73 10.73 -22.59 -5.74
CA VAL A 73 9.42 -22.77 -6.39
C VAL A 73 8.51 -21.63 -5.97
N TYR A 74 7.96 -20.91 -6.94
CA TYR A 74 6.96 -19.88 -6.73
C TYR A 74 5.58 -20.54 -6.74
N ASP A 75 4.83 -20.40 -5.65
CA ASP A 75 3.40 -20.74 -5.65
C ASP A 75 2.69 -19.73 -6.58
N LYS A 76 1.98 -20.23 -7.61
CA LYS A 76 1.19 -19.43 -8.54
C LYS A 76 -0.23 -19.21 -8.03
#